data_AF-A0A6N2RIT5-F1
#
_entry.id   AF-A0A6N2RIT5-F1
#
_cell.length_a   1.000
_cell.length_b   1.000
_cell.length_c   1.000
_cell.angle_alpha   90.00
_cell.angle_beta   90.00
_cell.angle_gamma   90.00
#
_symmetry.space_group_name_H-M   'P 1'
#
loop_
_entity.id
_entity.type
_entity.pdbx_description
1 polymer ?
#
loop_
_entity_poly.entity_id
_entity_poly.type
_entity_poly.pdbx_seq_one_letter_code
_entity_poly.pdbx_strand_id
1 'polypeptide(L)' 'MFQVKNKETGQEYTVYAVGDEYLTKFLIYEDGHWKWRTIDDFVPVIVD' A
#
# COMPACT_ATOMS: atom_id res chain seq x y z
N MET A 1 3.41 9.16 -5.79
CA MET A 1 3.01 8.76 -4.43
C MET A 1 1.50 8.93 -4.34
N PHE A 2 0.80 7.96 -3.77
CA PHE A 2 -0.65 8.00 -3.57
C PHE A 2 -1.01 7.27 -2.27
N GLN A 3 -2.18 7.55 -1.71
CA GLN A 3 -2.64 6.91 -0.48
C GLN A 3 -3.56 5.73 -0.76
N VAL A 4 -3.38 4.69 0.03
CA VAL A 4 -4.21 3.48 0.01
C VAL A 4 -4.63 3.10 1.41
N LYS A 5 -5.76 2.43 1.53
CA LYS A 5 -6.31 1.92 2.78
C LYS A 5 -6.29 0.40 2.75
N ASN A 6 -5.74 -0.22 3.79
CA ASN A 6 -5.80 -1.65 3.96
C ASN A 6 -7.26 -2.08 4.19
N LYS A 7 -7.71 -3.11 3.47
CA LYS A 7 -9.10 -3.59 3.49
C LYS A 7 -9.50 -4.19 4.83
N GLU A 8 -8.58 -4.85 5.52
CA GLU A 8 -8.85 -5.58 6.77
C GLU A 8 -8.74 -4.66 7.98
N THR A 9 -7.65 -3.90 8.08
CA THR A 9 -7.37 -3.06 9.25
C THR A 9 -7.96 -1.65 9.13
N GLY A 10 -8.28 -1.22 7.92
CA GLY A 10 -8.69 0.16 7.63
C GLY A 10 -7.55 1.18 7.77
N GLN A 11 -6.32 0.74 8.01
CA GLN A 11 -5.18 1.63 8.16
C GLN A 11 -4.75 2.21 6.80
N GLU A 12 -4.43 3.49 6.79
CA GLU A 12 -4.00 4.19 5.59
C GLU A 12 -2.47 4.23 5.49
N TYR A 13 -1.97 4.06 4.26
CA TYR A 13 -0.56 4.05 3.95
C TYR A 13 -0.29 4.92 2.72
N THR A 14 0.88 5.56 2.71
CA THR A 14 1.42 6.19 1.50
C THR A 14 2.24 5.18 0.72
N VAL A 15 1.91 5.01 -0.56
CA VAL A 15 2.68 4.19 -1.49
C VAL A 15 3.81 5.01 -2.08
N TYR A 16 5.05 4.54 -1.87
CA TYR A 16 6.27 5.20 -2.30
C TYR A 16 6.79 4.67 -3.64
N ALA A 17 6.66 3.37 -3.87
CA ALA A 17 7.07 2.71 -5.10
C ALA A 17 6.11 1.59 -5.45
N VAL A 18 6.05 1.27 -6.74
CA VAL A 18 5.31 0.13 -7.26
C VAL A 18 6.33 -0.79 -7.92
N GLY A 19 6.27 -2.08 -7.61
CA GLY A 19 7.14 -3.11 -8.17
C GLY A 19 6.33 -4.29 -8.70
N ASP A 20 6.92 -5.07 -9.60
CA ASP A 20 6.28 -6.21 -10.25
C ASP A 20 7.31 -7.32 -10.50
N GLU A 21 7.45 -8.24 -9.54
CA GLU A 21 8.23 -9.47 -9.77
C GLU A 21 7.33 -10.65 -10.15
N TYR A 22 6.04 -10.62 -9.78
CA TYR A 22 5.04 -11.69 -10.04
C TYR A 22 3.60 -11.20 -9.82
N LEU A 23 3.43 -10.24 -8.91
CA LEU A 23 2.19 -9.52 -8.60
C LEU A 23 2.58 -8.07 -8.34
N THR A 24 1.69 -7.13 -8.66
CA THR A 24 1.89 -5.72 -8.34
C THR A 24 2.00 -5.54 -6.83
N LYS A 25 3.15 -5.02 -6.37
CA LYS A 25 3.41 -4.73 -4.97
C LYS A 25 3.59 -3.24 -4.73
N PHE A 26 3.18 -2.80 -3.56
CA PHE A 26 3.39 -1.46 -3.06
C PHE A 26 4.48 -1.46 -2.00
N LEU A 27 5.41 -0.51 -2.13
CA LEU A 27 6.35 -0.20 -1.06
C LEU A 27 5.70 0.80 -0.11
N ILE A 28 5.47 0.37 1.13
CA ILE A 28 4.91 1.17 2.21
C ILE A 28 5.85 1.17 3.42
N TYR A 29 5.70 2.16 4.30
CA TYR A 29 6.38 2.20 5.59
C TYR A 29 5.40 1.79 6.69
N GLU A 30 5.70 0.69 7.37
CA GLU A 30 4.85 0.08 8.39
C GLU A 30 5.71 -0.44 9.53
N ASP A 31 5.32 -0.17 10.78
CA ASP A 31 6.04 -0.59 11.99
C ASP A 31 7.53 -0.23 12.00
N GLY A 32 7.88 0.95 11.50
CA GLY A 32 9.27 1.42 11.46
C GLY A 32 10.13 0.80 10.35
N HIS A 33 9.54 0.01 9.45
CA HIS A 33 10.27 -0.70 8.40
C HIS A 33 9.62 -0.52 7.02
N TRP A 34 10.44 -0.57 5.97
CA TRP A 34 9.97 -0.64 4.60
C TRP A 34 9.47 -2.05 4.29
N LYS A 35 8.23 -2.16 3.82
CA LYS A 35 7.60 -3.44 3.48
C LYS A 35 7.01 -3.39 2.07
N TRP A 36 7.26 -4.45 1.30
CA TRP A 36 6.55 -4.70 0.05
C TRP A 36 5.28 -5.49 0.35
N ARG A 37 4.11 -4.93 0.02
CA ARG A 37 2.80 -5.56 0.24
C ARG A 37 2.07 -5.74 -1.09
N THR A 38 1.25 -6.77 -1.19
CA THR A 38 0.47 -7.05 -2.40
C THR A 38 -0.65 -6.02 -2.55
N ILE A 39 -0.90 -5.54 -3.77
CA ILE A 39 -1.96 -4.57 -4.07
C ILE A 39 -3.36 -5.04 -3.60
N ASP A 40 -3.61 -6.35 -3.60
CA ASP A 40 -4.88 -6.95 -3.24
C ASP A 40 -5.31 -6.66 -1.79
N ASP A 41 -4.37 -6.30 -0.91
CA ASP A 41 -4.65 -5.93 0.48
C ASP A 41 -5.30 -4.53 0.58
N PHE A 42 -5.32 -3.74 -0.50
CA PHE A 42 -5.59 -2.30 -0.41
C PHE A 42 -6.69 -1.79 -1.37
N VAL A 43 -7.29 -0.67 -1.00
CA VAL A 43 -8.15 0.16 -1.86
C VAL A 43 -7.62 1.60 -1.90
N PRO A 44 -7.85 2.36 -2.99
CA PRO A 44 -7.47 3.76 -3.04
C PRO A 44 -8.22 4.57 -1.96
N VAL A 45 -7.55 5.53 -1.34
CA VAL A 45 -8.23 6.55 -0.53
C VAL A 45 -8.84 7.56 -1.50
N ILE A 46 -10.16 7.69 -1.51
CA ILE A 46 -10.85 8.73 -2.27
C ILE A 46 -10.79 10.02 -1.44
N VAL A 47 -10.19 11.05 -2.01
CA VAL A 47 -10.20 12.40 -1.44
C VAL A 47 -11.33 13.16 -2.14
N ASP A 48 -12.30 13.62 -1.36
CA ASP A 48 -13.46 14.40 -1.82
C ASP A 48 -13.07 15.85 -2.18
#